data_AF-A0A1D1UK78-F1
#
_entry.id   AF-A0A1D1UK78-F1
#
_cell.length_a   1.000
_cell.length_b   1.000
_cell.length_c   1.000
_cell.angle_alpha   90.00
_cell.angle_beta   90.00
_cell.angle_gamma   90.00
#
_symmetry.space_group_name_H-M   'P 1'
#
loop_
_entity.id
_entity.type
_entity.pdbx_description
1 polymer ?
#
loop_
_entity_poly.entity_id
_entity_poly.type
_entity_poly.pdbx_seq_one_letter_code
_entity_poly.pdbx_strand_id
1 'polypeptide(L)'
;MIPRTLGFKFPFASLLFVASNFLPFVSSTWRYYYPISYATGDSMFGTSHMHGGTNLPFRKWQIECLDGEALIGTQDWTNDYERIEAIYCKFMFPNKPPSMGVYPYYPYCYVKNYTADPFCFDRANHTRTVDTFITGLWDDDQQFLVWRIPFDDTMLYKCCRVPGGYYIDYVSCYYMPTHDNYWEYYDSTQQNIVQCGTGYVMTGIAKKINPTSRVYNLEWLQCCRLGFGPPQYETPPVVYSSSNSPTYQARSNIRPTEVTPEYKPQYRAMAPENDCGGTKPGLSSDSISASLTGSTVPNGCSSRYRRKRAARPADEEEDHHNDVGYQWFPKSAFHDYYLELASDGNVAAIQYDV
;
A
#
# COMPACT_ATOMS: atom_id res chain seq x y z
N MET A 1 -69.06 27.95 -24.25
CA MET A 1 -68.20 28.25 -23.09
C MET A 1 -66.93 27.44 -23.24
N ILE A 2 -65.83 28.10 -23.63
CA ILE A 2 -64.50 27.48 -23.78
C ILE A 2 -63.68 27.98 -22.58
N PRO A 3 -63.08 27.10 -21.76
CA PRO A 3 -62.33 27.54 -20.60
C PRO A 3 -61.04 28.23 -21.06
N ARG A 4 -60.81 29.45 -20.55
CA ARG A 4 -59.56 30.18 -20.73
C ARG A 4 -58.44 29.39 -20.07
N THR A 5 -57.55 28.83 -20.89
CA THR A 5 -56.29 28.26 -20.45
C THR A 5 -55.41 29.39 -19.90
N LEU A 6 -55.15 29.39 -18.58
CA LEU A 6 -54.14 30.24 -17.96
C LEU A 6 -52.78 29.89 -18.58
N GLY A 7 -52.27 30.77 -19.43
CA GLY A 7 -50.92 30.69 -19.97
C GLY A 7 -49.91 30.95 -18.87
N PHE A 8 -49.44 29.89 -18.22
CA PHE A 8 -48.29 29.93 -17.32
C PHE A 8 -47.03 30.20 -18.15
N LYS A 9 -46.66 31.48 -18.30
CA LYS A 9 -45.37 31.88 -18.86
C LYS A 9 -44.31 31.63 -17.80
N PHE A 10 -43.74 30.43 -17.77
CA PHE A 10 -42.50 30.20 -17.04
C PHE A 10 -41.38 31.04 -17.69
N PRO A 11 -40.71 31.94 -16.97
CA PRO A 11 -39.66 32.77 -17.54
C PRO A 11 -38.44 31.89 -17.85
N PHE A 12 -38.10 31.77 -19.13
CA PHE A 12 -36.92 31.04 -19.64
C PHE A 12 -35.62 31.40 -18.92
N ALA A 13 -35.51 32.63 -18.41
CA ALA A 13 -34.36 33.12 -17.66
C ALA A 13 -34.13 32.38 -16.33
N SER A 14 -35.21 31.94 -15.66
CA SER A 14 -35.10 31.20 -14.39
C SER A 14 -34.61 29.76 -14.62
N LEU A 15 -34.94 29.15 -15.75
CA LEU A 15 -34.48 27.80 -16.09
C LEU A 15 -32.96 27.77 -16.37
N LEU A 16 -32.45 28.79 -17.08
CA LEU A 16 -31.02 28.94 -17.35
C LEU A 16 -30.20 29.16 -16.08
N PHE A 17 -30.72 29.93 -15.13
CA PHE A 17 -30.03 30.20 -13.86
C PHE A 17 -29.99 28.97 -12.95
N VAL A 18 -31.07 28.17 -12.91
CA VAL A 18 -31.10 26.90 -12.17
C VAL A 18 -30.14 25.89 -12.81
N ALA A 19 -30.14 25.77 -14.15
CA ALA A 19 -29.23 24.86 -14.85
C ALA A 19 -27.75 25.24 -14.65
N SER A 20 -27.40 26.53 -14.73
CA SER A 20 -26.00 26.97 -14.60
C SER A 20 -25.43 26.79 -13.19
N ASN A 21 -26.26 26.75 -12.14
CA ASN A 21 -25.83 26.52 -10.77
C ASN A 21 -25.93 25.05 -10.34
N PHE A 22 -26.91 24.29 -10.86
CA PHE A 22 -27.03 22.86 -10.54
C PHE A 22 -26.02 21.99 -11.27
N LEU A 23 -25.68 22.29 -12.53
CA LEU A 23 -24.69 21.53 -13.30
C LEU A 23 -23.29 21.49 -12.65
N PRO A 24 -22.72 22.59 -12.13
CA PRO A 24 -21.45 22.54 -11.39
C PRO A 24 -21.57 21.81 -10.05
N PHE A 25 -22.73 21.87 -9.37
CA PHE A 25 -22.93 21.14 -8.12
C PHE A 25 -23.02 19.61 -8.33
N VAL A 26 -23.74 19.19 -9.38
CA VAL A 26 -23.84 17.76 -9.75
C VAL A 26 -22.51 17.24 -10.29
N SER A 27 -21.77 18.03 -11.07
CA SER A 27 -20.45 17.60 -11.58
C SER A 27 -19.37 17.60 -10.50
N SER A 28 -19.40 18.51 -9.52
CA SER A 28 -18.47 18.47 -8.37
C SER A 28 -18.75 17.30 -7.43
N THR A 29 -20.02 16.97 -7.17
CA THR A 29 -20.37 15.76 -6.42
C THR A 29 -20.04 14.48 -7.20
N TRP A 30 -20.28 14.44 -8.51
CA TRP A 30 -19.88 13.31 -9.36
C TRP A 30 -18.36 13.08 -9.37
N ARG A 31 -17.56 14.15 -9.38
CA ARG A 31 -16.09 14.07 -9.33
C ARG A 31 -15.54 13.60 -7.99
N TYR A 32 -16.17 13.98 -6.88
CA TYR A 32 -15.77 13.51 -5.56
C TYR A 32 -16.01 11.99 -5.38
N TYR A 33 -16.92 11.42 -6.17
CA TYR A 33 -17.27 10.00 -6.16
C TYR A 33 -16.94 9.28 -7.49
N TYR A 34 -15.87 9.67 -8.19
CA TYR A 34 -15.34 8.88 -9.31
C TYR A 34 -14.26 7.83 -8.94
N PRO A 35 -14.16 7.23 -7.73
CA PRO A 35 -13.49 5.94 -7.66
C PRO A 35 -14.32 4.93 -8.43
N ILE A 36 -13.67 4.23 -9.35
CA ILE A 36 -14.24 3.00 -9.90
C ILE A 36 -13.99 1.95 -8.82
N SER A 37 -14.94 1.83 -7.90
CA SER A 37 -14.98 0.73 -6.94
C SER A 37 -15.61 -0.47 -7.61
N TYR A 38 -14.82 -1.51 -7.80
CA TYR A 38 -15.30 -2.81 -8.23
C TYR A 38 -15.96 -3.50 -7.02
N ALA A 39 -17.06 -4.22 -7.27
CA ALA A 39 -17.80 -4.95 -6.23
C ALA A 39 -16.97 -6.02 -5.49
N THR A 40 -15.73 -6.26 -5.93
CA THR A 40 -14.72 -7.11 -5.29
C THR A 40 -13.98 -6.45 -4.12
N GLY A 41 -14.22 -5.16 -3.85
CA GLY A 41 -13.47 -4.38 -2.86
C GLY A 41 -12.13 -3.87 -3.40
N ASP A 42 -11.96 -3.87 -4.72
CA ASP A 42 -10.85 -3.20 -5.39
C ASP A 42 -11.33 -1.84 -5.88
N SER A 43 -10.55 -0.79 -5.68
CA SER A 43 -10.90 0.57 -6.10
C SER A 43 -9.75 1.15 -6.92
N MET A 44 -10.07 1.76 -8.07
CA MET A 44 -9.12 2.51 -8.87
C MET A 44 -9.47 4.00 -8.81
N PHE A 45 -8.49 4.83 -8.44
CA PHE A 45 -8.65 6.27 -8.37
C PHE A 45 -7.80 6.93 -9.44
N GLY A 46 -8.43 7.62 -10.39
CA GLY A 46 -7.71 8.51 -11.30
C GLY A 46 -7.23 9.75 -10.56
N THR A 47 -5.98 10.15 -10.74
CA THR A 47 -5.41 11.33 -10.06
C THR A 47 -5.80 12.64 -10.74
N SER A 48 -6.22 12.58 -12.02
CA SER A 48 -6.63 13.75 -12.77
C SER A 48 -7.79 14.48 -12.10
N HIS A 49 -7.58 15.75 -11.78
CA HIS A 49 -8.49 16.63 -11.03
C HIS A 49 -8.73 16.25 -9.56
N MET A 50 -8.02 15.26 -9.01
CA MET A 50 -8.10 14.88 -7.58
C MET A 50 -6.96 15.52 -6.77
N HIS A 51 -6.82 16.84 -6.85
CA HIS A 51 -5.70 17.59 -6.29
C HIS A 51 -6.08 18.57 -5.20
N GLY A 52 -5.08 18.91 -4.39
CA GLY A 52 -5.18 19.85 -3.28
C GLY A 52 -5.87 19.27 -2.04
N GLY A 53 -6.41 20.16 -1.22
CA GLY A 53 -6.92 19.82 0.10
C GLY A 53 -5.82 19.86 1.16
N THR A 54 -6.11 19.26 2.31
CA THR A 54 -5.22 19.29 3.46
C THR A 54 -4.16 18.20 3.39
N ASN A 55 -2.92 18.53 3.68
CA ASN A 55 -1.80 17.59 3.83
C ASN A 55 -1.69 17.02 5.27
N LEU A 56 -2.70 17.23 6.12
CA LEU A 56 -2.69 16.73 7.49
C LEU A 56 -2.98 15.21 7.52
N PRO A 57 -2.22 14.40 8.29
CA PRO A 57 -2.39 12.94 8.29
C PRO A 57 -3.76 12.48 8.82
N PHE A 58 -4.35 13.25 9.74
CA PHE A 58 -5.63 12.97 10.37
C PHE A 58 -6.84 13.52 9.59
N ARG A 59 -6.65 13.85 8.31
CA ARG A 59 -7.73 14.24 7.39
C ARG A 59 -7.70 13.37 6.14
N LYS A 60 -8.88 13.00 5.65
CA LYS A 60 -9.02 12.23 4.40
C LYS A 60 -8.47 13.04 3.23
N TRP A 61 -7.62 12.41 2.41
CA TRP A 61 -7.13 12.99 1.15
C TRP A 61 -8.05 12.62 -0.01
N GLN A 62 -7.94 13.36 -1.12
CA GLN A 62 -8.72 13.08 -2.32
C GLN A 62 -8.29 11.75 -2.95
N ILE A 63 -6.98 11.51 -3.02
CA ILE A 63 -6.37 10.28 -3.50
C ILE A 63 -5.94 9.44 -2.28
N GLU A 64 -6.91 8.77 -1.66
CA GLU A 64 -6.68 7.86 -0.53
C GLU A 64 -7.63 6.67 -0.60
N CYS A 65 -7.07 5.47 -0.40
CA CYS A 65 -7.81 4.23 -0.34
C CYS A 65 -8.88 4.26 0.75
N LEU A 66 -9.97 3.53 0.53
CA LEU A 66 -11.11 3.51 1.46
C LEU A 66 -10.80 2.67 2.71
N ASP A 67 -11.78 2.65 3.62
CA ASP A 67 -11.69 1.87 4.84
C ASP A 67 -11.46 0.37 4.56
N GLY A 68 -10.37 -0.18 5.11
CA GLY A 68 -9.99 -1.57 4.89
C GLY A 68 -9.25 -1.83 3.58
N GLU A 69 -9.02 -0.78 2.77
CA GLU A 69 -8.20 -0.86 1.56
C GLU A 69 -6.76 -0.36 1.79
N ALA A 70 -5.83 -0.96 1.06
CA ALA A 70 -4.43 -0.52 1.00
C ALA A 70 -4.02 -0.21 -0.45
N LEU A 71 -3.06 0.70 -0.61
CA LEU A 71 -2.46 0.97 -1.91
C LEU A 71 -1.65 -0.27 -2.33
N ILE A 72 -1.92 -0.80 -3.52
CA ILE A 72 -1.23 -1.96 -4.07
C ILE A 72 -0.54 -1.68 -5.40
N GLY A 73 -0.82 -0.56 -6.05
CA GLY A 73 -0.18 -0.26 -7.33
C GLY A 73 -0.44 1.13 -7.84
N THR A 74 0.27 1.46 -8.90
CA THR A 74 0.16 2.71 -9.66
C THR A 74 0.05 2.41 -11.14
N GLN A 75 -0.54 3.35 -11.87
CA GLN A 75 -0.65 3.27 -13.32
C GLN A 75 -0.32 4.61 -13.96
N ASP A 76 0.28 4.47 -15.14
CA ASP A 76 0.49 5.53 -16.10
C ASP A 76 -0.03 5.06 -17.48
N TRP A 77 -0.59 5.96 -18.29
CA TRP A 77 -1.12 5.61 -19.61
C TRP A 77 -0.06 5.71 -20.70
N THR A 78 0.71 6.80 -20.73
CA THR A 78 1.57 7.12 -21.90
C THR A 78 2.82 7.94 -21.58
N ASN A 79 3.10 8.24 -20.31
CA ASN A 79 4.12 9.21 -19.94
C ASN A 79 5.32 8.58 -19.23
N ASP A 80 5.67 7.32 -19.52
CA ASP A 80 6.85 6.66 -18.98
C ASP A 80 7.00 6.78 -17.46
N TYR A 81 5.89 6.79 -16.73
CA TYR A 81 5.86 7.06 -15.28
C TYR A 81 6.44 8.42 -14.83
N GLU A 82 6.44 9.42 -15.72
CA GLU A 82 6.58 10.84 -15.36
C GLU A 82 5.36 11.35 -14.58
N ARG A 83 4.28 10.57 -14.56
CA ARG A 83 3.02 10.85 -13.86
C ARG A 83 2.48 9.59 -13.20
N ILE A 84 1.71 9.77 -12.14
CA ILE A 84 0.84 8.72 -11.61
C ILE A 84 -0.58 9.12 -11.99
N GLU A 85 -1.16 8.47 -12.99
CA GLU A 85 -2.47 8.83 -13.53
C GLU A 85 -3.61 8.08 -12.85
N ALA A 86 -3.32 6.90 -12.30
CA ALA A 86 -4.22 6.21 -11.40
C ALA A 86 -3.47 5.47 -10.29
N ILE A 87 -4.15 5.30 -9.15
CA ILE A 87 -3.72 4.39 -8.09
C ILE A 87 -4.69 3.23 -7.95
N TYR A 88 -4.15 2.10 -7.53
CA TYR A 88 -4.89 0.88 -7.24
C TYR A 88 -4.94 0.63 -5.75
N CYS A 89 -6.16 0.56 -5.23
CA CYS A 89 -6.47 0.21 -3.86
C CYS A 89 -7.15 -1.15 -3.83
N LYS A 90 -6.82 -1.97 -2.84
CA LYS A 90 -7.38 -3.30 -2.67
C LYS A 90 -7.84 -3.51 -1.24
N PHE A 91 -8.97 -4.17 -1.04
CA PHE A 91 -9.42 -4.57 0.28
C PHE A 91 -8.50 -5.64 0.88
N MET A 92 -7.69 -5.23 1.85
CA MET A 92 -6.60 -6.05 2.42
C MET A 92 -6.83 -6.45 3.87
N PHE A 93 -7.84 -5.86 4.55
CA PHE A 93 -8.05 -6.03 5.97
C PHE A 93 -9.44 -6.61 6.33
N PRO A 94 -9.76 -7.87 5.95
CA PRO A 94 -11.08 -8.46 6.17
C PRO A 94 -11.50 -8.59 7.65
N ASN A 95 -10.54 -8.77 8.56
CA ASN A 95 -10.77 -8.86 10.01
C ASN A 95 -10.74 -7.50 10.73
N LYS A 96 -10.55 -6.39 10.01
CA LYS A 96 -10.58 -5.06 10.62
C LYS A 96 -12.02 -4.72 11.01
N PRO A 97 -12.27 -4.14 12.21
CA PRO A 97 -13.59 -3.64 12.54
C PRO A 97 -13.98 -2.48 11.59
N PRO A 98 -15.25 -2.42 11.15
CA PRO A 98 -15.70 -1.36 10.26
C PRO A 98 -15.56 0.00 10.94
N SER A 99 -15.04 1.00 10.24
CA SER A 99 -14.97 2.38 10.74
C SER A 99 -16.33 3.08 10.78
N MET A 100 -17.36 2.46 10.18
CA MET A 100 -18.69 3.06 9.99
C MET A 100 -18.62 4.41 9.24
N GLY A 101 -17.62 4.58 8.37
CA GLY A 101 -17.39 5.80 7.61
C GLY A 101 -16.73 6.92 8.40
N VAL A 102 -16.32 6.68 9.64
CA VAL A 102 -15.64 7.67 10.49
C VAL A 102 -14.13 7.67 10.19
N TYR A 103 -13.60 8.82 9.80
CA TYR A 103 -12.17 9.03 9.58
C TYR A 103 -11.47 9.42 10.90
N PRO A 104 -10.22 8.99 11.17
CA PRO A 104 -9.33 8.16 10.33
C PRO A 104 -9.72 6.69 10.27
N TYR A 105 -9.53 6.07 9.10
CA TYR A 105 -9.82 4.66 8.90
C TYR A 105 -8.84 3.74 9.65
N TYR A 106 -7.62 4.23 9.89
CA TYR A 106 -6.52 3.49 10.52
C TYR A 106 -6.10 4.13 11.85
N PRO A 107 -5.52 3.36 12.80
CA PRO A 107 -5.25 3.85 14.16
C PRO A 107 -4.27 5.02 14.23
N TYR A 108 -3.28 5.04 13.34
CA TYR A 108 -2.23 6.04 13.31
C TYR A 108 -1.78 6.25 11.86
N CYS A 109 -1.68 7.51 11.44
CA CYS A 109 -1.15 7.88 10.14
C CYS A 109 -0.19 9.06 10.28
N TYR A 110 0.76 9.14 9.37
CA TYR A 110 1.71 10.24 9.21
C TYR A 110 1.98 10.46 7.72
N VAL A 111 2.61 11.58 7.40
CA VAL A 111 2.89 11.99 6.02
C VAL A 111 4.39 12.04 5.83
N LYS A 112 4.84 11.58 4.67
CA LYS A 112 6.23 11.63 4.24
C LYS A 112 6.32 12.23 2.84
N ASN A 113 7.50 12.72 2.51
CA ASN A 113 7.85 13.13 1.15
C ASN A 113 8.68 12.00 0.53
N TYR A 114 8.16 11.34 -0.50
CA TYR A 114 8.84 10.15 -1.04
C TYR A 114 10.11 10.48 -1.84
N THR A 115 10.34 11.77 -2.10
CA THR A 115 11.60 12.25 -2.67
C THR A 115 12.76 12.15 -1.67
N ALA A 116 12.50 12.44 -0.39
CA ALA A 116 13.49 12.37 0.68
C ALA A 116 13.44 11.02 1.43
N ASP A 117 12.23 10.54 1.70
CA ASP A 117 11.96 9.35 2.49
C ASP A 117 11.12 8.36 1.67
N PRO A 118 11.74 7.47 0.87
CA PRO A 118 11.00 6.59 -0.04
C PRO A 118 10.24 5.46 0.67
N PHE A 119 10.47 5.26 1.96
CA PHE A 119 9.87 4.18 2.75
C PHE A 119 8.97 4.73 3.84
N CYS A 120 7.81 4.09 4.07
CA CYS A 120 7.01 4.35 5.26
C CYS A 120 7.81 4.03 6.53
N PHE A 121 8.41 2.84 6.59
CA PHE A 121 9.23 2.45 7.72
C PHE A 121 10.44 3.40 7.91
N ASP A 122 10.65 3.86 9.14
CA ASP A 122 11.80 4.68 9.54
C ASP A 122 12.47 4.02 10.74
N ARG A 123 13.75 3.68 10.59
CA ARG A 123 14.56 3.05 11.63
C ARG A 123 14.67 3.92 12.87
N ALA A 124 14.83 5.24 12.72
CA ALA A 124 14.98 6.15 13.85
C ALA A 124 13.70 6.22 14.69
N ASN A 125 12.53 6.08 14.04
CA ASN A 125 11.21 6.13 14.67
C ASN A 125 10.46 4.78 14.63
N HIS A 126 11.18 3.67 14.82
CA HIS A 126 10.65 2.31 14.68
C HIS A 126 9.29 2.10 15.36
N THR A 127 9.13 2.56 16.61
CA THR A 127 7.89 2.36 17.39
C THR A 127 6.64 2.97 16.77
N ARG A 128 6.82 4.01 15.94
CA ARG A 128 5.73 4.74 15.25
C ARG A 128 5.54 4.29 13.82
N THR A 129 6.61 3.85 13.15
CA THR A 129 6.63 3.55 11.71
C THR A 129 6.62 2.07 11.39
N VAL A 130 6.75 1.20 12.39
CA VAL A 130 6.56 -0.24 12.23
C VAL A 130 5.14 -0.58 11.78
N ASP A 131 5.03 -1.57 10.89
CA ASP A 131 3.78 -2.06 10.33
C ASP A 131 2.97 -0.95 9.67
N THR A 132 3.64 -0.09 8.91
CA THR A 132 3.00 0.99 8.17
C THR A 132 3.12 0.79 6.68
N PHE A 133 2.07 1.21 5.97
CA PHE A 133 1.89 1.03 4.54
C PHE A 133 1.25 2.29 3.94
N ILE A 134 1.35 2.43 2.63
CA ILE A 134 0.84 3.59 1.91
C ILE A 134 -0.67 3.46 1.75
N THR A 135 -1.41 4.51 2.13
CA THR A 135 -2.87 4.58 1.93
C THR A 135 -3.27 5.63 0.91
N GLY A 136 -2.43 6.62 0.65
CA GLY A 136 -2.80 7.71 -0.24
C GLY A 136 -1.61 8.50 -0.73
N LEU A 137 -1.86 9.22 -1.81
CA LEU A 137 -0.93 10.16 -2.43
C LEU A 137 -1.57 11.55 -2.33
N TRP A 138 -0.74 12.57 -2.22
CA TRP A 138 -1.20 13.95 -2.23
C TRP A 138 -0.37 14.73 -3.24
N ASP A 139 -1.07 15.58 -3.96
CA ASP A 139 -0.49 16.51 -4.90
C ASP A 139 -1.34 17.79 -4.90
N ASP A 140 -0.68 18.91 -5.15
CA ASP A 140 -1.31 20.22 -5.32
C ASP A 140 -1.61 20.54 -6.80
N ASP A 141 -1.10 19.74 -7.73
CA ASP A 141 -1.28 19.90 -9.16
C ASP A 141 -2.43 19.10 -9.74
N GLN A 142 -2.95 19.54 -10.89
CA GLN A 142 -4.09 18.89 -11.57
C GLN A 142 -3.87 17.38 -11.86
N GLN A 143 -2.62 16.93 -11.91
CA GLN A 143 -2.21 15.54 -12.10
C GLN A 143 -0.95 15.29 -11.28
N PHE A 144 -0.81 14.09 -10.72
CA PHE A 144 0.37 13.70 -9.94
C PHE A 144 1.63 13.65 -10.80
N LEU A 145 2.35 14.77 -10.88
CA LEU A 145 3.55 14.92 -11.70
C LEU A 145 4.81 14.46 -10.94
N VAL A 146 5.46 13.41 -11.43
CA VAL A 146 6.70 12.86 -10.82
C VAL A 146 7.95 13.59 -11.32
N TRP A 147 7.92 14.11 -12.55
CA TRP A 147 9.06 14.75 -13.22
C TRP A 147 9.54 16.07 -12.60
N ARG A 148 8.87 16.56 -11.56
CA ARG A 148 9.23 17.80 -10.87
C ARG A 148 10.64 17.73 -10.26
N ILE A 149 11.20 18.92 -10.04
CA ILE A 149 12.54 19.22 -9.51
C ILE A 149 12.89 18.32 -8.29
N PRO A 150 14.18 17.95 -8.08
CA PRO A 150 14.60 16.92 -7.12
C PRO A 150 14.19 17.09 -5.67
N PHE A 151 13.76 18.27 -5.23
CA PHE A 151 13.50 18.58 -3.83
C PHE A 151 12.32 19.55 -3.73
N ASP A 152 11.11 19.02 -3.90
CA ASP A 152 9.88 19.74 -3.61
C ASP A 152 9.08 19.03 -2.52
N ASP A 153 8.45 19.82 -1.65
CA ASP A 153 7.61 19.33 -0.54
C ASP A 153 6.19 18.95 -1.00
N THR A 154 5.98 18.87 -2.31
CA THR A 154 4.68 18.61 -2.94
C THR A 154 4.42 17.12 -3.13
N MET A 155 5.48 16.31 -3.14
CA MET A 155 5.44 14.87 -3.39
C MET A 155 5.15 14.07 -2.12
N LEU A 156 3.96 14.32 -1.55
CA LEU A 156 3.55 13.75 -0.27
C LEU A 156 2.79 12.44 -0.45
N TYR A 157 3.06 11.51 0.45
CA TYR A 157 2.32 10.27 0.56
C TYR A 157 1.99 9.99 2.02
N LYS A 158 0.85 9.33 2.23
CA LYS A 158 0.33 9.02 3.55
C LYS A 158 0.65 7.59 3.91
N CYS A 159 1.31 7.43 5.05
CA CYS A 159 1.60 6.15 5.65
C CYS A 159 0.69 5.93 6.86
N CYS A 160 -0.02 4.81 6.89
CA CYS A 160 -0.87 4.44 8.01
C CYS A 160 -0.43 3.11 8.60
N ARG A 161 -0.63 2.95 9.91
CA ARG A 161 -0.36 1.71 10.63
C ARG A 161 -1.46 0.69 10.34
N VAL A 162 -1.07 -0.56 10.13
CA VAL A 162 -2.03 -1.66 9.99
C VAL A 162 -2.93 -1.79 11.22
N PRO A 163 -4.18 -2.28 11.06
CA PRO A 163 -5.06 -2.55 12.18
C PRO A 163 -4.49 -3.62 13.13
N GLY A 164 -5.00 -3.65 14.37
CA GLY A 164 -4.60 -4.66 15.35
C GLY A 164 -4.76 -6.10 14.82
N GLY A 165 -3.74 -6.92 15.06
CA GLY A 165 -3.68 -8.30 14.59
C GLY A 165 -3.07 -8.48 13.20
N TYR A 166 -2.80 -7.41 12.45
CA TYR A 166 -2.03 -7.46 11.21
C TYR A 166 -0.57 -7.06 11.45
N TYR A 167 0.32 -7.48 10.55
CA TYR A 167 1.71 -7.07 10.54
C TYR A 167 2.23 -6.98 9.10
N ILE A 168 3.29 -6.19 8.89
CA ILE A 168 4.03 -6.16 7.63
C ILE A 168 5.24 -7.08 7.78
N ASP A 169 5.33 -8.10 6.91
CA ASP A 169 6.51 -8.97 6.84
C ASP A 169 7.59 -8.28 6.01
N TYR A 170 8.49 -7.59 6.71
CA TYR A 170 9.61 -6.89 6.08
C TYR A 170 10.63 -7.82 5.42
N VAL A 171 10.64 -9.12 5.76
CA VAL A 171 11.53 -10.13 5.13
C VAL A 171 11.00 -10.56 3.77
N SER A 172 9.67 -10.58 3.61
CA SER A 172 9.00 -10.88 2.34
C SER A 172 8.98 -9.70 1.36
N CYS A 173 9.54 -8.54 1.70
CA CYS A 173 9.49 -7.39 0.81
C CYS A 173 10.22 -7.61 -0.50
N TYR A 174 9.69 -7.02 -1.56
CA TYR A 174 10.35 -6.94 -2.85
C TYR A 174 10.08 -5.60 -3.53
N TYR A 175 10.87 -5.30 -4.56
CA TYR A 175 10.73 -4.10 -5.36
C TYR A 175 10.08 -4.44 -6.69
N MET A 176 9.03 -3.69 -7.05
CA MET A 176 8.42 -3.77 -8.38
C MET A 176 8.90 -2.57 -9.20
N PRO A 177 9.81 -2.76 -10.16
CA PRO A 177 10.28 -1.68 -11.02
C PRO A 177 9.17 -1.26 -11.99
N THR A 178 9.23 0.00 -12.44
CA THR A 178 8.34 0.58 -13.47
C THR A 178 8.92 0.50 -14.87
N HIS A 179 10.13 -0.06 -14.98
CA HIS A 179 10.89 -0.21 -16.21
C HIS A 179 11.49 -1.61 -16.29
N ASP A 180 11.93 -1.98 -17.50
CA ASP A 180 12.64 -3.21 -17.75
C ASP A 180 14.16 -3.08 -17.47
N ASN A 181 14.93 -4.11 -17.82
CA ASN A 181 16.37 -4.12 -17.63
C ASN A 181 17.15 -3.19 -18.59
N TYR A 182 16.50 -2.69 -19.64
CA TYR A 182 17.07 -1.75 -20.61
C TYR A 182 16.73 -0.29 -20.28
N TRP A 183 16.09 -0.03 -19.13
CA TRP A 183 15.59 1.28 -18.73
C TRP A 183 14.48 1.82 -19.63
N GLU A 184 13.81 0.93 -20.34
CA GLU A 184 12.57 1.24 -21.04
C GLU A 184 11.44 1.14 -20.02
N TYR A 185 10.78 2.26 -19.74
CA TYR A 185 9.59 2.23 -18.92
C TYR A 185 8.54 1.39 -19.60
N TYR A 186 7.70 0.71 -18.82
CA TYR A 186 6.54 0.07 -19.42
C TYR A 186 5.71 1.17 -20.09
N ASP A 187 5.67 1.17 -21.43
CA ASP A 187 5.10 2.20 -22.30
C ASP A 187 3.96 1.65 -23.19
N SER A 188 3.41 0.49 -22.80
CA SER A 188 2.31 -0.14 -23.54
C SER A 188 1.14 0.82 -23.65
N THR A 189 0.77 1.14 -24.89
CA THR A 189 -0.34 2.04 -25.27
C THR A 189 -1.69 1.72 -24.64
N GLN A 190 -1.87 0.56 -23.99
CA GLN A 190 -3.17 0.12 -23.49
C GLN A 190 -3.29 -0.07 -21.97
N GLN A 191 -2.23 -0.03 -21.16
CA GLN A 191 -2.24 0.08 -19.67
C GLN A 191 -0.88 -0.35 -19.11
N ASN A 192 -0.13 0.56 -18.49
CA ASN A 192 1.05 0.21 -17.69
C ASN A 192 0.65 0.19 -16.22
N ILE A 193 0.40 -1.01 -15.70
CA ILE A 193 0.01 -1.21 -14.30
C ILE A 193 1.17 -1.87 -13.59
N VAL A 194 1.76 -1.13 -12.65
CA VAL A 194 2.78 -1.65 -11.73
C VAL A 194 2.09 -1.89 -10.40
N GLN A 195 1.90 -3.16 -10.07
CA GLN A 195 1.16 -3.58 -8.89
C GLN A 195 1.90 -4.64 -8.08
N CYS A 196 1.72 -4.59 -6.77
CA CYS A 196 2.10 -5.62 -5.84
C CYS A 196 1.29 -6.90 -6.08
N GLY A 197 1.90 -8.04 -5.74
CA GLY A 197 1.30 -9.35 -5.84
C GLY A 197 0.18 -9.55 -4.82
N THR A 198 -0.58 -10.63 -4.98
CA THR A 198 -1.68 -10.93 -4.06
C THR A 198 -1.17 -11.12 -2.64
N GLY A 199 -1.76 -10.40 -1.68
CA GLY A 199 -1.33 -10.44 -0.27
C GLY A 199 -0.22 -9.45 0.08
N TYR A 200 0.18 -8.58 -0.85
CA TYR A 200 1.21 -7.57 -0.65
C TYR A 200 0.62 -6.16 -0.73
N VAL A 201 1.16 -5.25 0.06
CA VAL A 201 0.79 -3.83 0.09
C VAL A 201 2.00 -2.97 -0.20
N MET A 202 1.77 -1.78 -0.75
CA MET A 202 2.82 -0.80 -0.95
C MET A 202 3.27 -0.23 0.39
N THR A 203 4.56 -0.29 0.68
CA THR A 203 5.18 0.27 1.90
C THR A 203 6.24 1.31 1.59
N GLY A 204 6.56 1.49 0.31
CA GLY A 204 7.50 2.48 -0.18
C GLY A 204 7.29 2.77 -1.67
N ILE A 205 7.78 3.92 -2.09
CA ILE A 205 7.67 4.46 -3.43
C ILE A 205 8.87 5.37 -3.65
N ALA A 206 9.53 5.29 -4.81
CA ALA A 206 10.71 6.11 -5.09
C ALA A 206 10.71 6.60 -6.54
N LYS A 207 11.25 7.81 -6.72
CA LYS A 207 11.55 8.38 -8.04
C LYS A 207 13.06 8.52 -8.24
N LYS A 208 13.50 8.46 -9.50
CA LYS A 208 14.91 8.64 -9.89
C LYS A 208 15.02 9.30 -11.25
N ILE A 209 16.16 9.91 -11.51
CA ILE A 209 16.49 10.46 -12.83
C ILE A 209 16.72 9.28 -13.81
N ASN A 210 15.95 9.24 -14.89
CA ASN A 210 16.21 8.32 -15.98
C ASN A 210 17.56 8.67 -16.65
N PRO A 211 18.46 7.68 -16.86
CA PRO A 211 19.81 7.95 -17.37
C PRO A 211 19.82 8.49 -18.81
N THR A 212 18.79 8.19 -19.60
CA THR A 212 18.64 8.56 -21.01
C THR A 212 17.93 9.90 -21.16
N SER A 213 16.72 10.05 -20.61
CA SER A 213 15.90 11.27 -20.76
C SER A 213 16.32 12.41 -19.82
N ARG A 214 17.02 12.11 -18.72
CA ARG A 214 17.37 13.06 -17.64
C ARG A 214 16.16 13.64 -16.90
N VAL A 215 15.01 13.00 -17.01
CA VAL A 215 13.77 13.37 -16.31
C VAL A 215 13.60 12.51 -15.06
N TYR A 216 12.90 13.02 -14.04
CA TYR A 216 12.49 12.20 -12.90
C TYR A 216 11.28 11.35 -13.26
N ASN A 217 11.37 10.05 -13.01
CA ASN A 217 10.26 9.12 -13.19
C ASN A 217 10.13 8.28 -11.93
N LEU A 218 8.94 7.71 -11.72
CA LEU A 218 8.76 6.69 -10.70
C LEU A 218 9.65 5.49 -11.06
N GLU A 219 10.55 5.06 -10.18
CA GLU A 219 11.51 3.98 -10.47
C GLU A 219 10.98 2.63 -9.98
N TRP A 220 10.44 2.58 -8.76
CA TRP A 220 9.95 1.35 -8.16
C TRP A 220 8.90 1.58 -7.07
N LEU A 221 8.16 0.51 -6.79
CA LEU A 221 7.28 0.36 -5.62
C LEU A 221 7.87 -0.70 -4.68
N GLN A 222 7.92 -0.43 -3.38
CA GLN A 222 8.25 -1.47 -2.39
C GLN A 222 6.95 -2.17 -2.00
N CYS A 223 6.89 -3.47 -2.27
CA CYS A 223 5.77 -4.34 -1.98
C CYS A 223 6.14 -5.30 -0.85
N CYS A 224 5.43 -5.22 0.28
CA CYS A 224 5.67 -6.10 1.42
C CYS A 224 4.43 -6.93 1.74
N ARG A 225 4.64 -8.16 2.21
CA ARG A 225 3.55 -9.07 2.52
C ARG A 225 2.79 -8.56 3.73
N LEU A 226 1.47 -8.55 3.63
CA LEU A 226 0.57 -8.30 4.74
C LEU A 226 0.19 -9.62 5.40
N GLY A 227 0.60 -9.80 6.65
CA GLY A 227 0.25 -10.96 7.47
C GLY A 227 -0.88 -10.66 8.46
N PHE A 228 -1.54 -11.72 8.91
CA PHE A 228 -2.51 -11.67 10.02
C PHE A 228 -2.15 -12.71 11.08
N GLY A 229 -2.22 -12.29 12.34
CA GLY A 229 -1.85 -13.07 13.51
C GLY A 229 -0.35 -12.96 13.84
N PRO A 230 0.26 -14.05 14.33
CA PRO A 230 1.70 -14.14 14.54
C PRO A 230 2.55 -13.65 13.37
N PRO A 231 3.56 -12.80 13.60
CA PRO A 231 4.61 -12.55 12.62
C PRO A 231 5.24 -13.88 12.17
N GLN A 232 5.16 -14.16 10.88
CA GLN A 232 5.79 -15.28 10.21
C GLN A 232 6.72 -14.70 9.16
N TYR A 233 7.94 -15.22 9.08
CA TYR A 233 8.84 -14.92 7.98
C TYR A 233 8.45 -15.83 6.82
N GLU A 234 8.03 -15.25 5.71
CA GLU A 234 7.91 -15.99 4.44
C GLU A 234 8.95 -15.46 3.45
N THR A 235 9.21 -16.25 2.41
CA THR A 235 10.01 -15.76 1.29
C THR A 235 9.15 -14.87 0.40
N PRO A 236 9.73 -13.81 -0.21
CA PRO A 236 9.01 -13.01 -1.20
C PRO A 236 8.47 -13.90 -2.33
N PRO A 237 7.37 -13.48 -2.98
CA PRO A 237 6.74 -14.29 -4.01
C PRO A 237 7.60 -14.24 -5.28
N VAL A 238 7.53 -15.30 -6.09
CA VAL A 238 7.99 -15.23 -7.47
C VAL A 238 6.83 -14.69 -8.30
N VAL A 239 7.02 -13.52 -8.91
CA VAL A 239 6.01 -12.92 -9.79
C VAL A 239 6.33 -13.35 -11.21
N TYR A 240 5.41 -14.08 -11.84
CA TYR A 240 5.51 -14.50 -13.23
C TYR A 240 4.77 -13.51 -14.12
N SER A 241 5.37 -13.19 -15.27
CA SER A 241 4.70 -12.51 -16.37
C SER A 241 3.73 -13.46 -17.06
N SER A 242 2.89 -12.93 -17.96
CA SER A 242 2.00 -13.72 -18.81
C SER A 242 2.74 -14.74 -19.69
N SER A 243 4.03 -14.53 -19.98
CA SER A 243 4.88 -15.49 -20.69
C SER A 243 5.46 -16.59 -19.78
N ASN A 244 4.99 -16.68 -18.53
CA ASN A 244 5.52 -17.57 -17.50
C ASN A 244 7.00 -17.33 -17.16
N SER A 245 7.59 -16.27 -17.70
CA SER A 245 8.92 -15.80 -17.33
C SER A 245 8.81 -15.00 -16.03
N PRO A 246 9.64 -15.26 -15.02
CA PRO A 246 9.56 -14.53 -13.77
C PRO A 246 9.97 -13.07 -13.98
N THR A 247 8.99 -12.16 -13.90
CA THR A 247 9.20 -10.71 -13.91
C THR A 247 10.00 -10.27 -12.69
N TYR A 248 9.83 -10.97 -11.57
CA TYR A 248 10.65 -10.83 -10.38
C TYR A 248 10.98 -12.21 -9.82
N GLN A 249 12.27 -12.58 -9.88
CA GLN A 249 12.80 -13.68 -9.08
C GLN A 249 13.35 -13.11 -7.78
N ALA A 250 12.62 -13.30 -6.67
CA ALA A 250 13.26 -13.36 -5.37
C ALA A 250 14.39 -14.39 -5.48
N ARG A 251 15.64 -14.01 -5.18
CA ARG A 251 16.79 -14.91 -5.32
C ARG A 251 16.49 -16.22 -4.59
N SER A 252 16.14 -17.27 -5.32
CA SER A 252 15.67 -18.57 -4.79
C SER A 252 16.70 -19.27 -3.89
N ASN A 253 17.96 -18.85 -3.98
CA ASN A 253 19.07 -19.35 -3.17
C ASN A 253 19.36 -18.53 -1.92
N ILE A 254 18.67 -17.39 -1.71
CA ILE A 254 18.67 -16.71 -0.42
C ILE A 254 17.60 -17.41 0.42
N ARG A 255 17.97 -18.50 1.10
CA ARG A 255 17.28 -18.85 2.35
C ARG A 255 17.32 -17.59 3.21
N PRO A 256 16.22 -17.14 3.83
CA PRO A 256 16.22 -15.91 4.62
C PRO A 256 17.31 -16.05 5.69
N THR A 257 18.46 -15.43 5.42
CA THR A 257 19.67 -15.59 6.21
C THR A 257 19.50 -14.67 7.40
N GLU A 258 18.75 -15.15 8.38
CA GLU A 258 18.37 -14.44 9.60
C GLU A 258 17.47 -13.21 9.37
N VAL A 259 16.41 -13.12 10.16
CA VAL A 259 15.70 -11.85 10.38
C VAL A 259 16.73 -10.81 10.82
N THR A 260 16.81 -9.65 10.16
CA THR A 260 17.81 -8.64 10.56
C THR A 260 17.61 -8.24 12.02
N PRO A 261 18.67 -7.94 12.78
CA PRO A 261 18.58 -7.64 14.21
C PRO A 261 17.51 -6.60 14.58
N GLU A 262 17.26 -5.64 13.68
CA GLU A 262 16.25 -4.59 13.83
C GLU A 262 14.82 -5.15 13.88
N TYR A 263 14.54 -6.20 13.11
CA TYR A 263 13.23 -6.84 13.07
C TYR A 263 13.12 -8.02 14.02
N LYS A 264 14.24 -8.60 14.50
CA LYS A 264 14.24 -9.76 15.44
C LYS A 264 13.21 -9.62 16.59
N PRO A 265 13.00 -8.45 17.23
CA PRO A 265 12.00 -8.32 18.29
C PRO A 265 10.56 -8.66 17.86
N GLN A 266 10.18 -8.33 16.63
CA GLN A 266 8.83 -8.61 16.10
C GLN A 266 8.56 -10.11 15.98
N TYR A 267 9.59 -10.87 15.57
CA TYR A 267 9.48 -12.32 15.34
C TYR A 267 9.80 -13.15 16.59
N ARG A 268 10.44 -12.57 17.62
CA ARG A 268 10.80 -13.25 18.87
C ARG A 268 9.67 -13.40 19.88
N ALA A 269 8.57 -12.66 19.72
CA ALA A 269 7.46 -12.65 20.67
C ALA A 269 6.68 -13.98 20.75
N MET A 270 7.09 -15.01 20.02
CA MET A 270 6.50 -16.35 20.09
C MET A 270 7.54 -17.40 20.41
N ALA A 271 8.11 -17.31 21.61
CA ALA A 271 8.26 -18.56 22.34
C ALA A 271 6.85 -19.17 22.42
N PRO A 272 6.64 -20.43 22.02
CA PRO A 272 5.33 -21.06 22.18
C PRO A 272 5.00 -20.99 23.66
N GLU A 273 4.07 -20.11 24.02
CA GLU A 273 3.40 -20.15 25.30
C GLU A 273 2.53 -21.42 25.27
N ASN A 274 3.20 -22.55 25.47
CA ASN A 274 2.58 -23.80 25.91
C ASN A 274 2.01 -23.64 27.34
N ASP A 275 1.98 -22.43 27.89
CA ASP A 275 1.46 -22.10 29.21
C ASP A 275 -0.02 -21.66 29.19
N CYS A 276 -0.79 -22.19 28.23
CA CYS A 276 -2.16 -22.63 28.53
C CYS A 276 -2.16 -23.95 29.33
N GLY A 277 -1.02 -24.31 29.94
CA GLY A 277 -0.94 -25.26 31.03
C GLY A 277 -1.81 -24.76 32.16
N GLY A 278 -3.07 -25.20 32.16
CA GLY A 278 -3.92 -25.09 33.31
C GLY A 278 -3.20 -25.73 34.49
N THR A 279 -2.57 -24.91 35.33
CA THR A 279 -2.47 -25.20 36.74
C THR A 279 -3.91 -25.37 37.18
N LYS A 280 -4.32 -26.63 37.34
CA LYS A 280 -5.56 -26.99 38.03
C LYS A 280 -5.61 -26.10 39.28
N PRO A 281 -6.65 -25.29 39.50
CA PRO A 281 -6.82 -24.68 40.80
C PRO A 281 -6.96 -25.83 41.78
N GLY A 282 -5.94 -26.03 42.61
CA GLY A 282 -6.09 -26.79 43.83
C GLY A 282 -7.22 -26.12 44.60
N LEU A 283 -8.33 -26.84 44.77
CA LEU A 283 -9.35 -26.47 45.73
C LEU A 283 -8.66 -26.37 47.09
N SER A 284 -8.33 -25.16 47.55
CA SER A 284 -8.35 -24.86 48.97
C SER A 284 -9.69 -24.18 49.23
N SER A 285 -10.63 -24.96 49.76
CA SER A 285 -11.79 -24.42 50.43
C SER A 285 -11.30 -23.61 51.62
N ASP A 286 -11.35 -22.28 51.54
CA ASP A 286 -11.58 -21.44 52.70
C ASP A 286 -11.98 -20.00 52.31
N SER A 287 -12.99 -19.54 53.05
CA SER A 287 -13.42 -18.17 53.36
C SER A 287 -13.92 -17.21 52.25
N ILE A 288 -15.25 -17.10 52.27
CA ILE A 288 -16.12 -16.01 51.85
C ILE A 288 -15.70 -14.67 52.50
N SER A 289 -15.52 -13.62 51.71
CA SER A 289 -16.00 -12.26 52.05
C SER A 289 -15.96 -11.33 50.84
N ALA A 290 -17.00 -10.51 50.75
CA ALA A 290 -17.40 -9.73 49.59
C ALA A 290 -16.53 -8.48 49.33
N SER A 291 -16.37 -8.13 48.05
CA SER A 291 -16.22 -6.73 47.62
C SER A 291 -16.63 -6.59 46.15
N LEU A 292 -17.74 -5.89 45.92
CA LEU A 292 -18.13 -5.35 44.63
C LEU A 292 -17.18 -4.20 44.28
N THR A 293 -16.43 -4.32 43.19
CA THR A 293 -16.12 -3.27 42.19
C THR A 293 -14.99 -3.79 41.29
N GLY A 294 -15.26 -3.96 40.00
CA GLY A 294 -14.20 -4.37 39.07
C GLY A 294 -14.72 -4.74 37.70
N SER A 295 -14.59 -3.80 36.77
CA SER A 295 -14.77 -3.96 35.33
C SER A 295 -14.05 -5.21 34.81
N THR A 296 -14.81 -6.19 34.34
CA THR A 296 -14.28 -7.37 33.67
C THR A 296 -13.89 -7.02 32.23
N VAL A 297 -12.59 -6.82 32.02
CA VAL A 297 -11.99 -6.93 30.68
C VAL A 297 -12.10 -8.39 30.25
N PRO A 298 -12.77 -8.72 29.14
CA PRO A 298 -12.81 -10.10 28.68
C PRO A 298 -11.42 -10.50 28.18
N ASN A 299 -10.79 -11.46 28.86
CA ASN A 299 -9.60 -12.16 28.39
C ASN A 299 -9.91 -12.87 27.07
N GLY A 300 -9.66 -12.18 25.96
CA GLY A 300 -9.92 -12.61 24.60
C GLY A 300 -8.87 -13.57 24.06
N CYS A 301 -8.75 -14.76 24.63
CA CYS A 301 -8.24 -15.90 23.87
C CYS A 301 -9.38 -16.40 22.97
N SER A 302 -9.59 -15.74 21.84
CA SER A 302 -10.62 -16.15 20.88
C SER A 302 -10.19 -17.50 20.27
N SER A 303 -10.85 -18.58 20.69
CA SER A 303 -10.66 -19.95 20.20
C SER A 303 -11.24 -20.18 18.79
N ARG A 304 -11.61 -19.11 18.05
CA ARG A 304 -12.44 -19.23 16.85
C ARG A 304 -11.71 -19.59 15.56
N TYR A 305 -10.38 -19.63 15.54
CA TYR A 305 -9.64 -19.98 14.32
C TYR A 305 -8.55 -21.02 14.56
N ARG A 306 -8.94 -22.22 14.97
CA ARG A 306 -8.10 -23.41 14.76
C ARG A 306 -8.37 -23.96 13.35
N ARG A 307 -7.75 -23.36 12.33
CA ARG A 307 -7.83 -23.83 10.95
C ARG A 307 -7.14 -25.20 10.89
N LYS A 308 -7.90 -26.28 10.67
CA LYS A 308 -7.31 -27.58 10.32
C LYS A 308 -6.51 -27.37 9.03
N ARG A 309 -5.19 -27.58 9.06
CA ARG A 309 -4.39 -27.70 7.84
C ARG A 309 -4.98 -28.86 7.04
N ALA A 310 -5.63 -28.56 5.91
CA ALA A 310 -5.96 -29.58 4.93
C ALA A 310 -4.64 -30.10 4.36
N ALA A 311 -4.48 -31.44 4.34
CA ALA A 311 -3.34 -32.08 3.73
C ALA A 311 -3.29 -31.70 2.25
N ARG A 312 -2.13 -31.23 1.80
CA ARG A 312 -1.84 -30.98 0.39
C ARG A 312 -1.83 -32.33 -0.32
N PRO A 313 -2.62 -32.56 -1.38
CA PRO A 313 -2.49 -33.78 -2.17
C PRO A 313 -1.11 -33.79 -2.83
N ALA A 314 -0.50 -34.97 -2.81
CA ALA A 314 0.79 -35.24 -3.40
C ALA A 314 0.60 -35.46 -4.92
N ASP A 315 1.60 -34.98 -5.66
CA ASP A 315 2.04 -35.48 -6.96
C ASP A 315 1.21 -35.11 -8.20
N GLU A 316 1.63 -34.03 -8.89
CA GLU A 316 1.67 -34.00 -10.35
C GLU A 316 3.11 -33.68 -10.76
N GLU A 317 3.73 -34.67 -11.38
CA GLU A 317 5.08 -34.65 -11.96
C GLU A 317 4.96 -33.98 -13.34
N GLU A 318 5.41 -32.73 -13.46
CA GLU A 318 5.35 -31.98 -14.71
C GLU A 318 6.68 -32.09 -15.48
N ASP A 319 6.56 -32.53 -16.73
CA ASP A 319 7.61 -32.89 -17.67
C ASP A 319 8.50 -31.68 -18.03
N HIS A 320 9.79 -31.77 -17.75
CA HIS A 320 10.78 -30.77 -18.12
C HIS A 320 11.12 -30.85 -19.61
N HIS A 321 10.56 -29.94 -20.42
CA HIS A 321 11.11 -29.62 -21.73
C HIS A 321 12.22 -28.57 -21.62
N ASN A 322 13.36 -28.91 -22.22
CA ASN A 322 14.58 -28.12 -22.28
C ASN A 322 14.34 -26.80 -23.01
N ASP A 323 14.46 -25.67 -22.31
CA ASP A 323 14.63 -24.36 -22.93
C ASP A 323 16.03 -23.81 -22.64
N VAL A 324 16.65 -23.35 -23.73
CA VAL A 324 18.05 -22.99 -23.88
C VAL A 324 18.31 -21.68 -23.14
N GLY A 325 19.07 -21.75 -22.03
CA GLY A 325 19.34 -20.61 -21.17
C GLY A 325 20.26 -19.57 -21.81
N TYR A 326 19.76 -18.33 -21.91
CA TYR A 326 20.63 -17.15 -22.02
C TYR A 326 21.19 -16.83 -20.64
N GLN A 327 22.49 -17.07 -20.48
CA GLN A 327 23.24 -16.83 -19.26
C GLN A 327 23.70 -15.36 -19.24
N TRP A 328 23.03 -14.50 -18.47
CA TRP A 328 23.39 -13.08 -18.32
C TRP A 328 24.37 -12.88 -17.13
N PHE A 329 25.34 -11.98 -17.34
CA PHE A 329 26.54 -11.61 -16.54
C PHE A 329 26.26 -11.05 -15.11
N PRO A 330 27.28 -10.76 -14.24
CA PRO A 330 27.21 -11.09 -12.82
C PRO A 330 26.37 -10.14 -11.94
N LYS A 331 25.65 -10.81 -11.03
CA LYS A 331 24.61 -10.38 -10.08
C LYS A 331 25.08 -9.51 -8.89
N SER A 332 26.24 -8.86 -8.91
CA SER A 332 26.78 -8.20 -7.69
C SER A 332 26.61 -6.69 -7.61
N ALA A 333 26.43 -5.95 -8.71
CA ALA A 333 26.47 -4.48 -8.65
C ALA A 333 25.15 -3.80 -8.19
N PHE A 334 24.04 -4.52 -8.14
CA PHE A 334 22.70 -3.92 -7.98
C PHE A 334 22.24 -3.77 -6.52
N HIS A 335 22.88 -4.47 -5.57
CA HIS A 335 22.46 -4.46 -4.15
C HIS A 335 23.38 -3.60 -3.27
N ASP A 336 24.68 -3.55 -3.58
CA ASP A 336 25.64 -2.76 -2.80
C ASP A 336 25.38 -1.25 -2.93
N TYR A 337 24.89 -0.78 -4.08
CA TYR A 337 24.57 0.63 -4.32
C TYR A 337 23.38 1.15 -3.48
N TYR A 338 22.42 0.29 -3.12
CA TYR A 338 21.24 0.69 -2.33
C TYR A 338 21.48 0.62 -0.82
N LEU A 339 22.42 -0.19 -0.35
CA LEU A 339 22.79 -0.24 1.06
C LEU A 339 23.75 0.89 1.46
N GLU A 340 24.62 1.36 0.55
CA GLU A 340 25.49 2.53 0.79
C GLU A 340 24.69 3.83 0.97
N LEU A 341 23.62 4.05 0.20
CA LEU A 341 22.77 5.25 0.34
C LEU A 341 21.93 5.26 1.63
N ALA A 342 21.75 4.12 2.30
CA ALA A 342 21.00 4.00 3.55
C ALA A 342 21.89 3.93 4.81
N SER A 343 23.18 3.62 4.68
CA SER A 343 24.10 3.58 5.83
C SER A 343 24.76 4.91 6.14
N ASP A 344 24.89 5.78 5.14
CA ASP A 344 25.65 7.02 5.31
C ASP A 344 24.70 8.19 5.54
N GLY A 345 24.38 8.42 6.82
CA GLY A 345 23.73 9.64 7.32
C GLY A 345 24.56 10.93 7.13
N ASN A 346 25.39 11.00 6.10
CA ASN A 346 26.11 12.18 5.66
C ASN A 346 25.65 12.49 4.23
N VAL A 347 24.79 13.48 4.11
CA VAL A 347 24.50 14.17 2.84
C VAL A 347 25.78 14.88 2.41
N ALA A 348 26.69 14.14 1.75
CA ALA A 348 27.71 14.74 0.91
C ALA A 348 27.00 15.16 -0.38
N ALA A 349 26.77 16.46 -0.51
CA ALA A 349 26.40 17.07 -1.77
C ALA A 349 27.38 16.61 -2.85
N ILE A 350 26.90 15.84 -3.83
CA ILE A 350 27.60 15.62 -5.08
C ILE A 350 27.48 16.94 -5.84
N GLN A 351 28.49 17.79 -5.63
CA GLN A 351 28.72 18.97 -6.44
C GLN A 351 29.17 18.48 -7.82
N TYR A 352 28.26 18.53 -8.80
CA TYR A 352 28.64 18.41 -10.20
C TYR A 352 29.23 19.75 -10.61
N ASP A 353 30.54 19.78 -10.86
CA ASP A 353 31.15 20.85 -11.64
C ASP A 353 30.55 20.83 -13.04
N VAL A 354 29.86 21.93 -13.39
CA VAL A 354 29.49 22.32 -14.75
C VAL A 354 30.46 23.40 -15.21
#